data_AF-A0A645CIZ2-F1
#
_entry.id   AF-A0A645CIZ2-F1
#
_cell.length_a   1.000
_cell.length_b   1.000
_cell.length_c   1.000
_cell.angle_alpha   90.00
_cell.angle_beta   90.00
_cell.angle_gamma   90.00
#
_symmetry.space_group_name_H-M   'P 1'
#
loop_
_entity.id
_entity.type
_entity.pdbx_description
1 polymer ?
#
loop_
_entity_poly.entity_id
_entity_poly.type
_entity_poly.pdbx_seq_one_letter_code
_entity_poly.pdbx_strand_id
1 'polypeptide(L)' 'MTLDGEDTQYGYTVYSINGAEANFNDGNAYWAIYVNGEYGNYGVDTQPVTDGDTYAFVYETY' A
#
# COMPACT_ATOMS: atom_id res chain seq x y z
N MET A 1 -8.89 -7.12 -7.95
CA MET A 1 -8.11 -5.92 -7.56
C MET A 1 -6.91 -5.85 -8.47
N THR A 2 -6.60 -4.68 -9.02
CA THR A 2 -5.34 -4.45 -9.77
C THR A 2 -4.44 -3.54 -8.95
N LEU A 3 -3.15 -3.83 -9.00
CA LEU A 3 -2.07 -3.09 -8.37
C LEU A 3 -1.08 -2.73 -9.47
N ASP A 4 -0.82 -1.44 -9.62
CA ASP A 4 0.19 -0.93 -10.53
C ASP A 4 1.26 -0.19 -9.73
N GLY A 5 2.51 -0.50 -10.03
CA GLY A 5 3.66 -0.14 -9.20
C GLY A 5 4.96 -0.69 -9.79
N GLU A 6 6.06 -0.47 -9.08
CA GLU A 6 7.38 -0.97 -9.48
C GLU A 6 8.19 -1.50 -8.31
N ASP A 7 9.02 -2.52 -8.57
CA ASP A 7 10.04 -2.98 -7.65
C ASP A 7 11.19 -1.96 -7.61
N THR A 8 11.43 -1.38 -6.44
CA THR A 8 12.55 -0.49 -6.19
C THR A 8 13.57 -1.17 -5.26
N GLN A 9 14.72 -0.53 -5.05
CA GLN A 9 15.70 -0.98 -4.05
C GLN A 9 15.16 -0.99 -2.61
N TYR A 10 14.03 -0.32 -2.35
CA TYR A 10 13.38 -0.22 -1.05
C TYR A 10 12.12 -1.10 -0.94
N GLY A 11 11.85 -1.94 -1.95
CA GLY A 11 10.66 -2.77 -2.07
C GLY A 11 9.70 -2.30 -3.16
N TYR A 12 8.59 -3.00 -3.29
CA TYR A 12 7.53 -2.70 -4.26
C TYR A 12 6.78 -1.42 -3.87
N THR A 13 6.87 -0.41 -4.72
CA THR A 13 6.14 0.86 -4.56
C THR A 13 4.83 0.79 -5.32
N VAL A 14 3.71 1.03 -4.63
CA VAL A 14 2.37 1.06 -5.23
C VAL A 14 2.03 2.46 -5.70
N TYR A 15 1.69 2.62 -6.98
CA TYR A 15 1.23 3.89 -7.55
C TYR A 15 -0.27 3.95 -7.69
N SER A 16 -0.91 2.84 -8.07
CA SER A 16 -2.34 2.80 -8.33
C SER A 16 -2.98 1.51 -7.85
N ILE A 17 -4.21 1.64 -7.36
CA ILE A 17 -5.08 0.53 -6.99
C ILE A 17 -6.40 0.68 -7.73
N ASN A 18 -6.77 -0.33 -8.52
CA ASN A 18 -7.98 -0.31 -9.36
C ASN A 18 -8.10 0.96 -10.22
N GLY A 19 -6.98 1.53 -10.68
CA GLY A 19 -6.94 2.76 -11.48
C GLY A 19 -6.96 4.07 -10.68
N ALA A 20 -7.05 4.02 -9.34
CA ALA A 20 -6.94 5.20 -8.49
C ALA A 20 -5.47 5.44 -8.11
N GLU A 21 -4.88 6.51 -8.66
CA GLU A 21 -3.50 6.91 -8.40
C GLU A 21 -3.35 7.65 -7.08
N ALA A 22 -2.27 7.34 -6.36
CA ALA A 22 -1.81 8.13 -5.23
C ALA A 22 -0.50 8.83 -5.62
N ASN A 23 -0.51 10.17 -5.58
CA ASN A 23 0.64 10.98 -5.98
C ASN A 23 1.25 11.65 -4.76
N PHE A 24 2.45 11.20 -4.39
CA PHE A 24 3.15 11.80 -3.26
C PHE A 24 3.66 13.22 -3.58
N ASN A 25 4.01 13.49 -4.84
CA ASN A 25 4.51 14.80 -5.27
C ASN A 25 3.39 15.85 -5.41
N ASP A 26 2.14 15.40 -5.61
CA ASP A 26 0.97 16.24 -5.81
C ASP A 26 -0.16 15.77 -4.88
N GLY A 27 -0.22 16.36 -3.69
CA GLY A 27 -1.23 16.05 -2.67
C GLY A 27 -0.75 15.16 -1.52
N ASN A 28 0.55 14.87 -1.42
CA ASN A 28 1.15 14.07 -0.35
C ASN A 28 0.43 12.73 -0.12
N ALA A 29 -0.09 12.14 -1.20
CA ALA A 29 -0.94 10.97 -1.12
C ALA A 29 -0.17 9.68 -1.38
N TYR A 30 -0.57 8.60 -0.72
CA TYR A 30 0.02 7.27 -0.89
C TYR A 30 -0.98 6.16 -0.52
N TRP A 31 -0.69 4.93 -0.95
CA TRP A 31 -1.45 3.74 -0.55
C TRP A 31 -0.77 3.06 0.64
N ALA A 32 -1.45 3.03 1.78
CA ALA A 32 -1.01 2.34 2.99
C ALA A 32 -1.60 0.94 3.08
N ILE A 33 -0.83 -0.03 3.60
CA ILE A 33 -1.36 -1.33 3.99
C ILE A 33 -1.77 -1.30 5.46
N TYR A 34 -2.94 -1.83 5.76
CA TYR A 34 -3.46 -2.00 7.10
C TYR A 34 -3.65 -3.49 7.38
N VAL A 35 -3.30 -3.91 8.59
CA VAL A 35 -3.47 -5.29 9.08
C VAL A 35 -4.35 -5.25 10.32
N ASN A 36 -5.48 -5.96 10.30
CA ASN A 36 -6.46 -5.96 11.39
C ASN A 36 -6.91 -4.55 11.83
N GLY A 37 -6.97 -3.62 10.87
CA GLY A 37 -7.36 -2.23 11.12
C GLY A 37 -6.25 -1.33 11.66
N GLU A 38 -5.04 -1.84 11.85
CA GLU A 38 -3.87 -1.06 12.26
C GLU A 38 -2.92 -0.79 11.10
N TYR A 39 -2.20 0.33 11.14
CA TYR A 39 -1.23 0.70 10.11
C TYR A 39 -0.11 -0.33 10.04
N GLY A 40 0.13 -0.87 8.85
CA GLY A 40 1.15 -1.88 8.60
C GLY A 40 2.56 -1.31 8.74
N ASN A 41 3.48 -2.13 9.24
CA ASN A 41 4.87 -1.72 9.48
C ASN A 41 5.83 -2.17 8.37
N TYR A 42 5.32 -2.88 7.36
CA TYR A 42 6.09 -3.38 6.22
C TYR A 42 5.48 -2.91 4.90
N GLY A 43 6.26 -2.99 3.83
CA GLY A 43 5.77 -2.75 2.47
C GLY A 43 4.81 -3.85 2.03
N VAL A 44 4.06 -3.60 0.96
CA VAL A 44 3.08 -4.56 0.41
C VAL A 44 3.69 -5.90 0.02
N ASP A 45 4.95 -5.90 -0.40
CA ASP A 45 5.73 -7.07 -0.83
C ASP A 45 6.39 -7.84 0.31
N THR A 46 6.48 -7.21 1.48
CA THR A 46 7.22 -7.71 2.65
C THR A 46 6.34 -7.91 3.87
N GLN A 47 5.07 -7.49 3.83
CA GLN A 47 4.11 -7.67 4.92
C GLN A 47 3.81 -9.16 5.13
N PRO A 48 4.11 -9.72 6.31
CA PRO A 48 3.78 -11.11 6.61
C PRO A 48 2.27 -11.33 6.54
N VAL A 49 1.89 -12.41 5.86
CA VAL A 49 0.50 -12.86 5.75
C VAL A 49 0.26 -13.99 6.74
N THR A 50 -0.66 -13.77 7.68
CA THR A 50 -1.06 -14.76 8.69
C THR A 50 -2.50 -15.18 8.43
N ASP A 51 -2.80 -16.46 8.62
CA ASP A 51 -4.16 -16.95 8.49
C ASP A 51 -5.08 -16.31 9.55
N GLY A 52 -6.28 -15.92 9.13
CA GLY A 52 -7.25 -15.22 9.97
C GLY A 52 -7.09 -13.70 10.06
N ASP A 53 -5.98 -13.13 9.59
CA ASP A 53 -5.80 -11.67 9.54
C ASP A 53 -6.59 -11.02 8.39
N THR A 54 -6.98 -9.77 8.60
CA THR A 54 -7.63 -8.93 7.58
C THR A 54 -6.67 -7.88 7.06
N TYR A 55 -6.66 -7.68 5.74
CA TYR A 55 -5.74 -6.76 5.07
C TYR A 55 -6.54 -5.75 4.23
N ALA A 56 -6.14 -4.49 4.30
CA ALA A 56 -6.73 -3.43 3.51
C ALA A 56 -5.65 -2.54 2.92
N PHE A 57 -5.90 -2.03 1.72
CA PHE A 57 -5.19 -0.87 1.20
C PHE A 57 -6.05 0.37 1.41
N VAL A 58 -5.46 1.39 2.02
CA VAL A 58 -6.14 2.64 2.38
C VAL A 58 -5.43 3.79 1.69
N TYR A 59 -6.20 4.67 1.08
CA TYR A 59 -5.68 5.90 0.50
C TYR A 59 -5.44 6.89 1.64
N GLU A 60 -4.19 7.27 1.85
CA GLU A 60 -3.77 8.17 2.90
C GLU A 60 -3.15 9.44 2.32
N THR A 61 -3.24 10.52 3.07
CA THR A 61 -2.63 11.82 2.74
C THR A 61 -1.87 12.35 3.95
N TYR A 62 -0.67 12.89 3.73
CA TYR A 62 0.15 13.51 4.79
C TYR A 62 -0.04 15.03 4.90
#